data_AF-A0A1G0ZGN5-F1
#
_entry.id   AF-A0A1G0ZGN5-F1
#
_cell.length_a   1.000
_cell.length_b   1.000
_cell.length_c   1.000
_cell.angle_alpha   90.00
_cell.angle_beta   90.00
_cell.angle_gamma   90.00
#
_symmetry.space_group_name_H-M   'P 1'
#
loop_
_entity.id
_entity.type
_entity.pdbx_description
1 polymer ?
#
loop_
_entity_poly.entity_id
_entity_poly.type
_entity_poly.pdbx_seq_one_letter_code
_entity_poly.pdbx_strand_id
1 'polypeptide(L)'
;MAVFLFFIIVGFELMVVLWLPTKLRSETIWEREVALEEMIALEDLLRAQLSSFKADDKFQEGEVALAKSCLDIYARYLREYKDKLNREQIREIYGDLKKIESIYYSRWKSRLFLIKTEKLDTSKFIVQLQKKAGLEIKPQPPLSGEKDK
;
A
#
# COMPACT_ATOMS: atom_id res chain seq x y z
N MET A 1 55.94 4.10 -36.04
CA MET A 1 55.33 3.23 -35.01
C MET A 1 54.71 4.04 -33.87
N ALA A 2 55.47 4.83 -33.11
CA ALA A 2 54.94 5.59 -31.96
C ALA A 2 53.82 6.60 -32.31
N VAL A 3 53.97 7.33 -33.41
CA VAL A 3 52.96 8.29 -33.90
C VAL A 3 51.64 7.59 -34.25
N PHE A 4 51.71 6.42 -34.88
CA PHE A 4 50.52 5.64 -35.25
C PHE A 4 49.77 5.11 -34.01
N LEU A 5 50.51 4.59 -33.02
CA LEU A 5 49.94 4.17 -31.74
C LEU A 5 49.26 5.34 -31.00
N PHE A 6 49.87 6.53 -31.03
CA PHE A 6 49.28 7.73 -30.44
C PHE A 6 47.92 8.06 -31.07
N PHE A 7 47.82 8.06 -32.39
CA PHE A 7 46.54 8.32 -33.07
C PHE A 7 45.48 7.25 -32.79
N ILE A 8 45.87 5.97 -32.67
CA ILE A 8 44.94 4.90 -32.28
C ILE A 8 44.42 5.11 -30.85
N ILE A 9 45.30 5.42 -29.91
CA ILE A 9 44.91 5.63 -28.50
C ILE A 9 43.97 6.83 -28.39
N VAL A 10 44.31 7.95 -29.04
CA VAL A 10 43.46 9.16 -29.06
C VAL A 10 42.11 8.88 -29.74
N GLY A 11 42.11 8.10 -30.83
CA GLY A 11 40.87 7.68 -31.49
C GLY A 11 39.99 6.81 -30.60
N PHE A 12 40.59 5.89 -29.84
CA PHE A 12 39.87 5.05 -28.90
C PHE A 12 39.32 5.85 -27.71
N GLU A 13 40.09 6.81 -27.19
CA GLU A 13 39.65 7.70 -26.11
C GLU A 13 38.44 8.53 -26.54
N LEU A 14 38.49 9.13 -27.74
CA LEU A 14 37.36 9.85 -28.32
C LEU A 14 36.13 8.94 -28.52
N MET A 15 36.35 7.70 -28.98
CA MET A 15 35.28 6.72 -29.14
C MET A 15 34.62 6.41 -27.79
N VAL A 16 35.39 6.14 -26.74
CA VAL A 16 34.87 5.83 -25.40
C VAL A 16 34.10 7.03 -24.83
N VAL A 17 34.63 8.24 -24.95
CA VAL A 17 33.99 9.47 -24.45
C VAL A 17 32.64 9.71 -25.12
N LEU A 18 32.49 9.37 -26.40
CA LEU A 18 31.22 9.54 -27.13
C LEU A 18 30.24 8.37 -26.90
N TRP A 19 30.74 7.15 -26.76
CA TRP A 19 29.91 5.93 -26.67
C TRP A 19 29.39 5.67 -25.25
N LEU A 20 30.19 6.00 -24.22
CA LEU A 20 29.82 5.80 -22.83
C LEU A 20 28.54 6.56 -22.41
N PRO A 21 28.39 7.89 -22.65
CA PRO A 21 27.19 8.61 -22.23
C PRO A 21 25.93 8.16 -22.97
N THR A 22 26.05 7.76 -24.24
CA THR A 22 24.92 7.27 -25.03
C THR A 22 24.43 5.91 -24.52
N LYS A 23 25.36 5.01 -24.18
CA LYS A 23 25.02 3.72 -23.58
C LYS A 23 24.40 3.86 -22.19
N LEU A 24 24.99 4.68 -21.31
CA LEU A 24 24.44 4.96 -19.98
C LEU A 24 23.02 5.56 -20.05
N ARG A 25 22.77 6.47 -21.00
CA ARG A 25 21.43 7.02 -21.21
C ARG A 25 20.42 5.95 -21.65
N SER A 26 20.83 5.01 -22.49
CA SER A 26 19.94 3.91 -22.89
C SER A 26 19.62 2.95 -21.73
N GLU A 27 20.62 2.60 -20.92
CA GLU A 27 20.46 1.72 -19.76
C GLU A 27 19.55 2.36 -18.70
N THR A 28 19.76 3.65 -18.39
CA THR A 28 18.92 4.38 -17.43
C THR A 28 17.47 4.52 -17.87
N ILE A 29 17.19 4.70 -19.18
CA ILE A 29 15.83 4.71 -19.71
C ILE A 29 15.20 3.33 -19.54
N TRP A 30 15.94 2.27 -19.83
CA TRP A 30 15.46 0.90 -19.70
C TRP A 30 15.18 0.53 -18.25
N GLU A 31 16.06 0.89 -17.32
CA GLU A 31 15.84 0.73 -15.87
C GLU A 31 14.57 1.44 -15.40
N ARG A 32 14.31 2.65 -15.91
CA ARG A 32 13.09 3.40 -15.57
C ARG A 32 11.84 2.66 -16.05
N GLU A 33 11.85 2.17 -17.29
CA GLU A 33 10.69 1.50 -17.87
C GLU A 33 10.39 0.17 -17.17
N VAL A 34 11.43 -0.61 -16.86
CA VAL A 34 11.29 -1.84 -16.06
C VAL A 34 10.68 -1.53 -14.68
N ALA A 35 11.18 -0.51 -13.98
CA ALA A 35 10.64 -0.12 -12.68
C ALA A 35 9.18 0.36 -12.76
N LEU A 36 8.81 1.05 -13.85
CA LEU A 36 7.44 1.47 -14.11
C LEU A 36 6.52 0.26 -14.29
N GLU A 37 6.94 -0.71 -15.10
CA GLU A 37 6.17 -1.92 -15.37
C GLU A 37 5.99 -2.78 -14.12
N GLU A 38 7.06 -2.97 -13.33
CA GLU A 38 6.99 -3.67 -12.04
C GLU A 38 6.02 -2.99 -11.06
N MET A 39 6.02 -1.66 -11.02
CA MET A 39 5.11 -0.89 -10.17
C MET A 39 3.65 -1.06 -10.60
N ILE A 40 3.37 -0.99 -11.91
CA ILE A 40 2.01 -1.18 -12.45
C ILE A 40 1.53 -2.61 -12.16
N ALA A 41 2.37 -3.61 -12.41
CA ALA A 41 2.05 -5.01 -12.14
C ALA A 41 1.74 -5.24 -10.64
N LEU A 42 2.48 -4.59 -9.73
CA LEU A 42 2.21 -4.67 -8.30
C LEU A 42 0.86 -4.02 -7.92
N GLU A 43 0.52 -2.88 -8.50
CA GLU A 43 -0.78 -2.22 -8.27
C GLU A 43 -1.94 -3.11 -8.74
N ASP A 44 -1.87 -3.63 -9.96
CA ASP A 44 -2.88 -4.54 -10.52
C ASP A 44 -3.05 -5.80 -9.66
N LEU A 45 -1.94 -6.38 -9.19
CA LEU A 45 -1.94 -7.53 -8.29
C LEU A 45 -2.63 -7.23 -6.96
N LEU A 46 -2.30 -6.10 -6.32
CA LEU A 46 -2.93 -5.69 -5.07
C LEU A 46 -4.41 -5.43 -5.25
N ARG A 47 -4.79 -4.76 -6.34
CA ARG A 47 -6.18 -4.48 -6.69
C ARG A 47 -6.97 -5.78 -6.87
N ALA A 48 -6.41 -6.77 -7.56
CA ALA A 48 -7.02 -8.09 -7.71
C ALA A 48 -7.15 -8.82 -6.37
N GLN A 49 -6.11 -8.79 -5.52
CA GLN A 49 -6.11 -9.40 -4.20
C GLN A 49 -7.16 -8.78 -3.26
N LEU A 50 -7.29 -7.46 -3.25
CA LEU A 50 -8.31 -6.78 -2.45
C LEU A 50 -9.72 -7.01 -3.00
N SER A 51 -9.88 -7.09 -4.32
CA SER A 51 -11.19 -7.37 -4.94
C SER A 51 -11.74 -8.76 -4.63
N SER A 52 -10.85 -9.74 -4.42
CA SER A 52 -11.20 -11.11 -4.06
C SER A 52 -11.27 -11.35 -2.55
N PHE A 53 -10.90 -10.36 -1.75
CA PHE A 53 -10.91 -10.46 -0.30
C PHE A 53 -12.35 -10.52 0.24
N LYS A 54 -12.68 -11.57 1.00
CA LYS A 54 -13.97 -11.70 1.68
C LYS A 54 -13.84 -11.24 3.13
N ALA A 55 -14.50 -10.15 3.46
CA ALA A 55 -14.63 -9.65 4.83
C ALA A 55 -15.66 -10.47 5.62
N ASP A 56 -15.37 -10.77 6.89
CA ASP A 56 -16.32 -11.46 7.78
C ASP A 56 -17.20 -10.48 8.58
N ASP A 57 -16.76 -9.24 8.76
CA ASP A 57 -17.44 -8.20 9.55
C ASP A 57 -17.36 -6.82 8.87
N LYS A 58 -18.31 -5.93 9.15
CA LYS A 58 -18.44 -4.59 8.56
C LYS A 58 -17.21 -3.70 8.76
N PHE A 59 -16.47 -3.90 9.86
CA PHE A 59 -15.22 -3.16 10.10
C PHE A 59 -14.10 -3.60 9.16
N GLN A 60 -14.00 -4.92 8.91
CA GLN A 60 -13.05 -5.46 7.95
C GLN A 60 -13.39 -5.00 6.53
N GLU A 61 -14.69 -4.98 6.21
CA GLU A 61 -15.19 -4.43 4.94
C GLU A 61 -14.81 -2.96 4.77
N GLY A 62 -14.93 -2.15 5.84
CA GLY A 62 -14.51 -0.75 5.85
C GLY A 62 -13.00 -0.57 5.62
N GLU A 63 -12.15 -1.33 6.30
CA GLU A 63 -10.68 -1.29 6.09
C GLU A 63 -10.29 -1.67 4.66
N VAL A 64 -10.88 -2.76 4.14
CA VAL A 64 -10.62 -3.23 2.78
C VAL A 64 -11.14 -2.23 1.74
N ALA A 65 -12.32 -1.64 1.97
CA ALA A 65 -12.88 -0.60 1.10
C ALA A 65 -12.01 0.65 1.05
N LEU A 66 -11.44 1.07 2.19
CA LEU A 66 -10.54 2.22 2.25
C LEU A 66 -9.26 1.95 1.45
N ALA A 67 -8.62 0.81 1.64
CA ALA A 67 -7.42 0.46 0.86
C ALA A 67 -7.73 0.30 -0.63
N LYS A 68 -8.88 -0.27 -0.99
CA LYS A 68 -9.34 -0.35 -2.39
C LYS A 68 -9.51 1.05 -2.99
N SER A 69 -10.10 1.99 -2.24
CA SER A 69 -10.23 3.37 -2.69
C SER A 69 -8.87 4.06 -2.87
N CYS A 70 -7.89 3.79 -2.01
CA CYS A 70 -6.52 4.28 -2.20
C CYS A 70 -5.89 3.72 -3.48
N LEU A 71 -6.01 2.41 -3.72
CA LEU A 71 -5.52 1.78 -4.95
C LEU A 71 -6.25 2.33 -6.20
N ASP A 72 -7.56 2.59 -6.13
CA ASP A 72 -8.31 3.24 -7.21
C ASP A 72 -7.76 4.63 -7.56
N ILE A 73 -7.30 5.40 -6.57
CA ILE A 73 -6.66 6.70 -6.78
C ILE A 73 -5.31 6.52 -7.47
N TYR A 74 -4.48 5.58 -6.99
CA TYR A 74 -3.20 5.27 -7.65
C TYR A 74 -3.40 4.79 -9.09
N ALA A 75 -4.33 3.88 -9.34
CA ALA A 75 -4.65 3.40 -10.68
C ALA A 75 -5.05 4.53 -11.64
N ARG A 76 -5.87 5.47 -11.16
CA ARG A 76 -6.27 6.65 -11.94
C ARG A 76 -5.08 7.55 -12.23
N TYR A 77 -4.26 7.82 -11.21
CA TYR A 77 -3.07 8.64 -11.34
C TYR A 77 -2.06 8.04 -12.33
N LEU A 78 -1.78 6.73 -12.21
CA LEU A 78 -0.89 6.02 -13.13
C LEU A 78 -1.43 6.03 -14.56
N ARG A 79 -2.73 5.86 -14.76
CA ARG A 79 -3.33 5.91 -16.10
C ARG A 79 -3.15 7.26 -16.79
N GLU A 80 -3.19 8.36 -16.04
CA GLU A 80 -3.13 9.72 -16.58
C GLU A 80 -1.70 10.26 -16.68
N TYR A 81 -0.80 9.85 -15.76
CA TYR A 81 0.53 10.45 -15.60
C TYR A 81 1.70 9.49 -15.78
N LYS A 82 1.51 8.19 -16.09
CA LYS A 82 2.60 7.20 -16.18
C LYS A 82 3.79 7.65 -17.04
N ASP A 83 3.51 8.25 -18.19
CA ASP A 83 4.55 8.63 -19.16
C ASP A 83 5.39 9.82 -18.66
N LYS A 84 4.86 10.58 -17.70
CA LYS A 84 5.50 11.77 -17.12
C LYS A 84 6.19 11.50 -15.78
N LEU A 85 6.10 10.27 -15.26
CA LEU A 85 6.71 9.93 -13.98
C LEU A 85 8.25 9.89 -14.08
N ASN A 86 8.90 10.56 -13.14
CA ASN A 86 10.33 10.42 -12.93
C ASN A 86 10.63 9.18 -12.06
N ARG A 87 11.86 8.68 -12.12
CA ARG A 87 12.34 7.51 -11.38
C ARG A 87 12.11 7.60 -9.87
N GLU A 88 12.29 8.78 -9.28
CA GLU A 88 12.06 9.01 -7.85
C GLU A 88 10.58 8.82 -7.48
N GLN A 89 9.68 9.38 -8.28
CA GLN A 89 8.23 9.24 -8.09
C GLN A 89 7.77 7.78 -8.25
N ILE A 90 8.32 7.07 -9.25
CA ILE A 90 8.09 5.63 -9.42
C ILE A 90 8.50 4.88 -8.15
N ARG A 91 9.68 5.19 -7.60
CA ARG A 91 10.19 4.56 -6.37
C ARG A 91 9.33 4.86 -5.15
N GLU A 92 8.84 6.08 -5.01
CA GLU A 92 7.95 6.48 -3.91
C GLU A 92 6.62 5.72 -3.97
N ILE A 93 5.96 5.74 -5.13
CA ILE A 93 4.69 5.03 -5.34
C ILE A 93 4.88 3.53 -5.12
N TYR A 94 5.95 2.95 -5.67
CA TYR A 94 6.29 1.55 -5.45
C TYR A 94 6.49 1.24 -3.96
N GLY A 95 7.17 2.13 -3.22
CA GLY A 95 7.35 2.00 -1.77
C GLY A 95 6.04 2.02 -1.00
N ASP A 96 5.09 2.86 -1.40
CA ASP A 96 3.76 2.90 -0.79
C ASP A 96 2.94 1.64 -1.12
N LEU A 97 2.97 1.17 -2.36
CA LEU A 97 2.35 -0.09 -2.76
C LEU A 97 2.94 -1.27 -1.96
N LYS A 98 4.26 -1.31 -1.76
CA LYS A 98 4.92 -2.32 -0.92
C LYS A 98 4.47 -2.29 0.55
N LYS A 99 4.17 -1.12 1.11
CA LYS A 99 3.59 -1.03 2.47
C LYS A 99 2.19 -1.65 2.50
N ILE A 100 1.35 -1.37 1.50
CA ILE A 100 0.01 -1.97 1.38
C ILE A 100 0.11 -3.49 1.25
N GLU A 101 1.01 -3.97 0.39
CA GLU A 101 1.30 -5.40 0.22
C GLU A 101 1.73 -6.05 1.55
N SER A 102 2.63 -5.40 2.29
CA SER A 102 3.07 -5.88 3.60
C SER A 102 1.91 -5.96 4.59
N ILE A 103 1.00 -4.98 4.61
CA ILE A 103 -0.19 -5.01 5.48
C ILE A 103 -1.10 -6.18 5.07
N TYR A 104 -1.35 -6.34 3.77
CA TYR A 104 -2.17 -7.43 3.25
C TYR A 104 -1.64 -8.81 3.70
N TYR A 105 -0.36 -9.09 3.49
CA TYR A 105 0.24 -10.39 3.83
C TYR A 105 0.42 -10.62 5.33
N SER A 106 0.82 -9.60 6.09
CA SER A 106 1.13 -9.77 7.53
C SER A 106 -0.11 -9.78 8.40
N ARG A 107 -1.15 -9.03 8.04
CA ARG A 107 -2.30 -8.76 8.90
C ARG A 107 -3.58 -9.36 8.33
N TRP A 108 -3.94 -8.99 7.11
CA TRP A 108 -5.24 -9.35 6.54
C TRP A 108 -5.33 -10.82 6.17
N LYS A 109 -4.23 -11.43 5.71
CA LYS A 109 -4.14 -12.89 5.52
C LYS A 109 -4.39 -13.67 6.82
N SER A 110 -4.00 -13.11 7.97
CA SER A 110 -4.21 -13.69 9.30
C SER A 110 -5.47 -13.17 10.01
N ARG A 111 -6.35 -12.44 9.30
CA ARG A 111 -7.58 -11.79 9.85
C ARG A 111 -7.33 -10.85 11.03
N LEU A 112 -6.13 -10.28 11.13
CA LEU A 112 -5.75 -9.32 12.16
C LEU A 112 -5.97 -7.89 11.66
N PHE A 113 -7.21 -7.43 11.75
CA PHE A 113 -7.58 -6.05 11.38
C PHE A 113 -7.21 -5.04 12.48
N LEU A 114 -7.01 -3.78 12.08
CA LEU A 114 -6.63 -2.69 12.99
C LEU A 114 -7.80 -2.30 13.90
N ILE A 115 -9.02 -2.33 13.36
CA ILE A 115 -10.25 -2.03 14.06
C ILE A 115 -10.81 -3.35 14.60
N LYS A 116 -10.64 -3.56 15.90
CA LYS A 116 -11.34 -4.59 16.66
C LYS A 116 -12.38 -3.93 17.55
N THR A 117 -13.61 -4.40 17.47
CA THR A 117 -14.62 -4.07 18.47
C THR A 117 -14.35 -4.86 19.74
N GLU A 118 -13.97 -4.16 20.81
CA GLU A 118 -14.32 -4.66 22.13
C GLU A 118 -15.82 -4.47 22.29
N LYS A 119 -16.56 -5.54 22.58
CA LYS A 119 -17.95 -5.41 23.02
C LYS A 119 -17.92 -4.64 24.34
N LEU A 120 -18.30 -3.37 24.32
CA LEU A 120 -18.48 -2.59 25.54
C LEU A 120 -19.59 -3.27 26.33
N ASP A 121 -19.24 -3.86 27.46
CA ASP A 121 -20.21 -4.45 28.38
C ASP A 121 -20.98 -3.30 29.05
N THR A 122 -22.06 -2.86 28.40
CA THR A 122 -22.89 -1.72 28.79
C THR A 122 -23.35 -1.86 30.25
N SER A 123 -23.52 -3.09 30.73
CA SER A 123 -23.89 -3.37 32.11
C SER A 123 -22.81 -2.88 33.11
N LYS A 124 -21.54 -3.20 32.85
CA LYS A 124 -20.41 -2.76 33.68
C LYS A 124 -20.17 -1.26 33.56
N PHE A 125 -20.35 -0.70 32.36
CA PHE A 125 -20.17 0.73 32.11
C PHE A 125 -21.23 1.57 32.83
N ILE A 126 -22.49 1.14 32.81
CA ILE A 126 -23.59 1.79 33.54
C ILE A 126 -23.35 1.71 35.05
N VAL A 127 -22.90 0.56 35.57
CA VAL A 127 -22.55 0.41 37.00
C VAL A 127 -21.42 1.36 37.40
N GLN A 128 -20.40 1.54 36.56
CA GLN A 128 -19.32 2.49 36.82
C GLN A 128 -19.78 3.95 36.75
N LEU A 129 -20.66 4.29 35.81
CA LEU A 129 -21.27 5.62 35.70
C LEU A 129 -22.15 5.95 36.91
N GLN A 130 -23.00 5.01 37.35
CA GLN A 130 -23.84 5.17 38.53
C GLN A 130 -23.02 5.34 39.81
N LYS A 131 -21.92 4.56 39.95
CA LYS A 131 -20.99 4.68 41.07
C LYS A 131 -20.26 6.02 41.11
N LYS A 132 -19.93 6.61 39.96
CA LYS A 132 -19.35 7.96 39.87
C LYS A 132 -20.37 9.08 40.09
N ALA A 133 -21.64 8.85 39.73
CA ALA A 133 -22.73 9.82 39.89
C ALA A 133 -23.34 9.85 41.30
N GLY A 134 -22.91 8.97 42.22
CA GLY A 134 -23.40 8.94 43.60
C GLY A 134 -24.84 8.44 43.76
N LEU A 135 -25.40 7.77 42.76
CA LEU A 135 -26.75 7.22 42.79
C LEU A 135 -26.74 5.81 43.40
N GLU A 136 -27.61 5.56 44.37
CA GLU A 136 -27.73 4.26 45.05
C GLU A 136 -28.03 3.11 44.07
N ILE A 137 -27.32 2.00 44.28
CA ILE A 137 -27.40 0.78 43.48
C ILE A 137 -28.77 0.13 43.73
N LYS A 138 -29.75 0.40 42.87
CA LYS A 138 -30.92 -0.46 42.72
C LYS A 138 -30.66 -1.41 41.55
N PRO A 139 -30.56 -2.74 41.77
CA PRO A 139 -30.45 -3.67 40.67
C PRO A 139 -31.71 -3.54 39.80
N GLN A 140 -31.56 -3.02 38.59
CA GLN A 140 -32.62 -3.13 37.59
C GLN A 140 -32.71 -4.61 37.19
N PRO A 141 -33.90 -5.23 37.25
CA PRO A 141 -34.07 -6.59 36.75
C PRO A 141 -33.79 -6.60 35.23
N PRO A 142 -33.32 -7.74 34.69
CA PRO A 142 -33.06 -7.87 33.26
C PRO A 142 -34.31 -7.47 32.48
N LEU A 143 -34.11 -6.68 31.41
CA LEU A 143 -35.14 -6.36 30.43
C LEU A 143 -35.75 -7.68 29.92
N SER A 144 -36.89 -8.05 30.50
CA SER A 144 -37.74 -9.13 30.03
C SER A 144 -38.30 -8.70 28.67
N GLY A 145 -37.66 -9.20 27.62
CA GLY A 145 -38.06 -8.98 26.24
C GLY A 145 -37.70 -10.12 25.29
N GLU A 146 -37.14 -11.22 25.78
CA GLU A 146 -36.95 -12.43 24.98
C GLU A 146 -37.87 -13.53 25.54
N LYS A 147 -39.14 -13.46 25.12
CA LYS A 147 -40.06 -14.60 25.16
C LYS A 147 -40.13 -15.18 23.76
N ASP A 148 -39.64 -16.41 23.64
CA ASP A 148 -40.11 -17.50 22.78
C ASP A 148 -40.91 -17.12 21.52
N LYS A 149 -40.28 -17.28 20.34
CA LYS A 149 -40.65 -18.29 19.32
C LYS A 149 -39.73 -18.24 18.11
#